data_AF-A0A938HAF6-F1
#
_entry.id   AF-A0A938HAF6-F1
#
_cell.length_a   1.000
_cell.length_b   1.000
_cell.length_c   1.000
_cell.angle_alpha   90.00
_cell.angle_beta   90.00
_cell.angle_gamma   90.00
#
_symmetry.space_group_name_H-M   'P 1'
#
loop_
_entity.id
_entity.type
_entity.pdbx_description
1 polymer ?
#
loop_
_entity_poly.entity_id
_entity_poly.type
_entity_poly.pdbx_seq_one_letter_code
_entity_poly.pdbx_strand_id
1 'polypeptide(L)'
;MRWDCNLRIRLACLCFLFLVLESNAKVYPSAANTWPSWKRVLEGKRVGLVIHKSSMIGSRLMPEVLLENGVDVRMIFVPEHGLRVDFEAGATVGDHVDAVTGLPVVSLYGKRKGPETAHTDSLDIIVFDLQDVGVRFYTYLSTLHYVMEACSRASITLLVLDRPNVNDYTVDGPVMDTAYKSFVGMHPIPVMHGMTMGELAKMIKGEGWAKGSNNLNLQVWKMVNYQRGLRLQPPVPPSPNLRDSIALEWYPTLCFFEGCPVSVGRGTSSPFTLIGSPWMGIKDTCF
;
A
#
# COMPACT_ATOMS: atom_id res chain seq x y z
N MET A 1 -4.91 -35.14 62.40
CA MET A 1 -5.90 -35.04 61.31
C MET A 1 -5.84 -33.62 60.78
N ARG A 2 -5.18 -33.43 59.63
CA ARG A 2 -4.77 -32.15 59.05
C ARG A 2 -5.95 -31.50 58.32
N TRP A 3 -6.19 -30.22 58.57
CA TRP A 3 -6.93 -29.35 57.65
C TRP A 3 -6.13 -28.06 57.52
N ASP A 4 -5.36 -28.01 56.43
CA ASP A 4 -4.47 -26.90 56.09
C ASP A 4 -5.31 -25.84 55.35
N CYS A 5 -5.65 -24.74 56.04
CA CYS A 5 -6.46 -23.63 55.51
C CYS A 5 -5.79 -22.85 54.37
N ASN A 6 -4.58 -23.23 53.93
CA ASN A 6 -3.81 -22.53 52.91
C ASN A 6 -4.10 -22.95 51.46
N LEU A 7 -4.90 -23.99 51.23
CA LEU A 7 -5.09 -24.54 49.87
C LEU A 7 -6.27 -23.91 49.10
N ARG A 8 -7.22 -23.26 49.76
CA ARG A 8 -8.40 -22.67 49.09
C ARG A 8 -8.20 -21.23 48.59
N ILE A 9 -7.24 -20.50 49.15
CA ILE A 9 -6.93 -19.12 48.71
C ILE A 9 -5.93 -19.12 47.53
N ARG A 10 -5.13 -20.19 47.37
CA ARG A 10 -4.17 -20.28 46.27
C ARG A 10 -4.77 -20.75 44.94
N LEU A 11 -5.92 -21.43 44.94
CA LEU A 11 -6.59 -21.83 43.69
C LEU A 11 -7.50 -20.74 43.09
N ALA A 12 -8.02 -19.81 43.90
CA ALA A 12 -8.84 -18.71 43.38
C ALA A 12 -8.00 -17.61 42.70
N CYS A 13 -6.75 -17.41 43.14
CA CYS A 13 -5.83 -16.47 42.49
C CYS A 13 -5.14 -17.06 41.24
N LEU A 14 -5.06 -18.39 41.09
CA LEU A 14 -4.46 -19.01 39.91
C LEU A 14 -5.42 -19.09 38.71
N CYS A 15 -6.74 -19.08 38.93
CA CYS A 15 -7.72 -19.11 37.85
C CYS A 15 -8.14 -17.72 37.34
N PHE A 16 -7.69 -16.63 37.96
CA PHE A 16 -8.14 -15.26 37.64
C PHE A 16 -7.07 -14.33 37.04
N LEU A 17 -5.82 -14.78 36.86
CA LEU A 17 -4.79 -13.96 36.22
C LEU A 17 -4.08 -14.67 35.05
N PHE A 18 -4.71 -15.70 34.49
CA PHE A 18 -4.44 -16.21 33.13
C PHE A 18 -5.62 -15.94 32.19
N LEU A 19 -6.44 -14.92 32.49
CA LEU A 19 -6.98 -14.09 31.43
C LEU A 19 -5.79 -13.30 30.87
N VAL A 20 -4.99 -13.98 30.05
CA VAL A 20 -4.24 -13.32 29.00
C VAL A 20 -5.29 -12.50 28.29
N LEU A 21 -5.29 -11.20 28.54
CA LEU A 21 -5.80 -10.22 27.59
C LEU A 21 -4.99 -10.51 26.33
N GLU A 22 -5.46 -11.45 25.51
CA GLU A 22 -5.17 -11.41 24.10
C GLU A 22 -5.69 -10.04 23.72
N SER A 23 -4.76 -9.10 23.56
CA SER A 23 -5.08 -7.85 22.93
C SER A 23 -5.70 -8.25 21.59
N ASN A 24 -7.02 -8.12 21.49
CA ASN A 24 -7.76 -8.14 20.23
C ASN A 24 -7.40 -6.90 19.41
N ALA A 25 -6.11 -6.55 19.36
CA ALA A 25 -5.58 -5.65 18.37
C ALA A 25 -5.81 -6.37 17.04
N LYS A 26 -6.86 -5.95 16.32
CA LYS A 26 -7.12 -6.40 14.96
C LYS A 26 -5.84 -6.18 14.16
N VAL A 27 -5.13 -7.26 13.87
CA VAL A 27 -3.93 -7.22 13.03
C VAL A 27 -4.36 -6.67 11.67
N TYR A 28 -3.67 -5.64 11.19
CA TYR A 28 -3.93 -5.06 9.88
C TYR A 28 -3.81 -6.16 8.81
N PRO A 29 -4.89 -6.52 8.09
CA PRO A 29 -4.95 -7.78 7.35
C PRO A 29 -4.24 -7.70 6.00
N SER A 30 -2.96 -7.32 5.97
CA SER A 30 -2.12 -7.36 4.77
C SER A 30 -1.81 -8.81 4.37
N ALA A 31 -1.97 -9.13 3.08
CA ALA A 31 -1.56 -10.42 2.53
C ALA A 31 -0.08 -10.75 2.77
N ALA A 32 0.81 -9.74 2.81
CA ALA A 32 2.23 -9.92 3.09
C ALA A 32 2.48 -10.60 4.45
N ASN A 33 1.66 -10.30 5.46
CA ASN A 33 1.76 -10.87 6.81
C ASN A 33 1.38 -12.35 6.90
N THR A 34 0.88 -12.95 5.81
CA THR A 34 0.65 -14.40 5.72
C THR A 34 1.90 -15.19 5.32
N TRP A 35 3.07 -14.55 5.24
CA TRP A 35 4.33 -15.25 5.05
C TRP A 35 4.52 -16.36 6.11
N PRO A 36 4.98 -17.58 5.75
CA PRO A 36 5.50 -18.01 4.45
C PRO A 36 4.47 -18.67 3.51
N SER A 37 3.16 -18.50 3.68
CA SER A 37 2.13 -19.22 2.91
C SER A 37 2.21 -19.03 1.39
N TRP A 38 2.77 -17.92 0.90
CA TRP A 38 2.99 -17.64 -0.52
C TRP A 38 4.44 -17.88 -0.99
N LYS A 39 5.33 -18.39 -0.13
CA LYS A 39 6.74 -18.66 -0.46
C LYS A 39 6.88 -19.53 -1.71
N ARG A 40 6.05 -20.58 -1.81
CA ARG A 40 6.05 -21.54 -2.93
C ARG A 40 5.87 -20.88 -4.29
N VAL A 41 5.20 -19.72 -4.36
CA VAL A 41 4.99 -18.96 -5.61
C VAL A 41 6.31 -18.37 -6.14
N LEU A 42 7.28 -18.13 -5.25
CA LEU A 42 8.57 -17.50 -5.54
C LEU A 42 9.74 -18.49 -5.67
N GLU A 43 9.55 -19.76 -5.33
CA GLU A 43 10.64 -20.74 -5.36
C GLU A 43 11.24 -20.90 -6.76
N GLY A 44 12.56 -20.77 -6.85
CA GLY A 44 13.32 -20.89 -8.10
C GLY A 44 13.12 -19.72 -9.08
N LYS A 45 12.48 -18.61 -8.67
CA LYS A 45 12.23 -17.44 -9.51
C LYS A 45 13.15 -16.28 -9.15
N ARG A 46 13.55 -15.50 -10.15
CA ARG A 46 14.18 -14.19 -9.99
C ARG A 46 13.10 -13.15 -9.71
N VAL A 47 13.12 -12.55 -8.54
CA VAL A 47 12.02 -11.73 -8.01
C VAL A 47 12.35 -10.24 -8.05
N GLY A 48 11.45 -9.45 -8.64
CA GLY A 48 11.40 -8.00 -8.47
C GLY A 48 10.33 -7.60 -7.46
N LEU A 49 10.56 -6.56 -6.68
CA LEU A 49 9.62 -6.11 -5.64
C LEU A 49 9.17 -4.67 -5.91
N VAL A 50 7.89 -4.42 -6.12
CA VAL A 50 7.30 -3.07 -6.10
C VAL A 50 6.75 -2.82 -4.71
N ILE A 51 7.51 -2.08 -3.90
CA ILE A 51 7.30 -1.93 -2.45
C ILE A 51 7.59 -0.50 -1.97
N HIS A 52 7.13 -0.19 -0.76
CA HIS A 52 7.48 1.02 -0.03
C HIS A 52 7.64 0.71 1.47
N LYS A 53 7.82 1.73 2.31
CA LYS A 53 8.01 1.54 3.76
C LYS A 53 6.93 0.73 4.49
N SER A 54 5.70 0.64 3.98
CA SER A 54 4.61 -0.14 4.61
C SER A 54 4.63 -1.62 4.18
N SER A 55 5.55 -2.02 3.31
CA SER A 55 5.73 -3.39 2.80
C SER A 55 6.46 -4.26 3.82
N MET A 56 5.86 -4.39 5.00
CA MET A 56 6.38 -5.12 6.15
C MET A 56 5.84 -6.55 6.18
N ILE A 57 6.68 -7.49 6.62
CA ILE A 57 6.29 -8.82 7.08
C ILE A 57 6.62 -8.89 8.56
N GLY A 58 5.58 -8.83 9.40
CA GLY A 58 5.77 -8.61 10.84
C GLY A 58 6.39 -7.22 11.10
N SER A 59 7.54 -7.19 11.76
CA SER A 59 8.26 -5.96 12.12
C SER A 59 9.41 -5.60 11.17
N ARG A 60 9.57 -6.32 10.05
CA ARG A 60 10.70 -6.16 9.14
C ARG A 60 10.25 -5.90 7.71
N LEU A 61 11.07 -5.16 6.96
CA LEU A 61 10.79 -4.92 5.54
C LEU A 61 10.86 -6.23 4.77
N MET A 62 9.91 -6.42 3.85
CA MET A 62 9.79 -7.60 3.00
C MET A 62 11.11 -8.09 2.38
N PRO A 63 11.96 -7.26 1.72
CA PRO A 63 13.16 -7.76 1.06
C PRO A 63 14.13 -8.45 2.03
N GLU A 64 14.22 -7.97 3.28
CA GLU A 64 15.07 -8.58 4.29
C GLU A 64 14.58 -9.99 4.68
N VAL A 65 13.27 -10.13 4.91
CA VAL A 65 12.65 -11.42 5.24
C VAL A 65 12.77 -12.40 4.08
N LEU A 66 12.59 -11.93 2.84
CA LEU A 66 12.69 -12.77 1.64
C LEU A 66 14.11 -13.28 1.40
N LEU A 67 15.11 -12.39 1.48
CA LEU A 67 16.51 -12.76 1.29
C LEU A 67 16.99 -13.77 2.33
N GLU A 68 16.67 -13.55 3.61
CA GLU A 68 17.03 -14.51 4.68
C GLU A 68 16.40 -15.88 4.51
N ASN A 69 15.27 -15.96 3.80
CA ASN A 69 14.57 -17.20 3.53
C ASN A 69 14.94 -17.83 2.18
N GLY A 70 16.01 -17.34 1.54
CA GLY A 70 16.59 -17.89 0.31
C GLY A 70 15.83 -17.55 -0.97
N VAL A 71 15.01 -16.49 -0.96
CA VAL A 71 14.36 -16.00 -2.18
C VAL A 71 15.35 -15.17 -2.99
N ASP A 72 15.43 -15.44 -4.29
CA ASP A 72 16.31 -14.74 -5.23
C ASP A 72 15.73 -13.38 -5.63
N VAL A 73 15.76 -12.42 -4.69
CA VAL A 73 15.36 -11.04 -4.95
C VAL A 73 16.47 -10.33 -5.73
N ARG A 74 16.14 -9.80 -6.92
CA ARG A 74 17.11 -9.14 -7.81
C ARG A 74 17.08 -7.64 -7.73
N MET A 75 15.91 -7.05 -7.49
CA MET A 75 15.76 -5.60 -7.46
C MET A 75 14.46 -5.15 -6.80
N ILE A 76 14.48 -3.90 -6.37
CA ILE A 76 13.36 -3.21 -5.76
C ILE A 76 12.94 -2.05 -6.67
N PHE A 77 11.65 -1.85 -6.82
CA PHE A 77 11.04 -0.72 -7.48
C PHE A 77 10.28 0.09 -6.45
N VAL A 78 10.54 1.40 -6.40
CA VAL A 78 9.86 2.33 -5.48
C VAL A 78 9.08 3.38 -6.24
N PRO A 79 7.88 3.78 -5.79
CA PRO A 79 7.14 4.91 -6.35
C PRO A 79 7.71 6.23 -5.79
N GLU A 80 6.85 7.18 -5.38
CA GLU A 80 7.20 8.57 -5.06
C GLU A 80 7.95 8.78 -3.74
N HIS A 81 7.62 8.01 -2.68
CA HIS A 81 8.11 8.29 -1.31
C HIS A 81 9.30 7.42 -0.87
N GLY A 82 9.95 6.69 -1.79
CA GLY A 82 11.11 5.85 -1.50
C GLY A 82 10.82 4.62 -0.62
N LEU A 83 11.88 3.92 -0.19
CA LEU A 83 11.79 2.67 0.60
C LEU A 83 11.98 2.90 2.11
N ARG A 84 13.03 3.63 2.52
CA ARG A 84 13.44 3.77 3.93
C ARG A 84 13.33 5.19 4.48
N VAL A 85 13.57 6.19 3.63
CA VAL A 85 13.48 7.61 3.99
C VAL A 85 12.28 8.19 3.30
N ASP A 86 11.45 8.90 4.06
CA ASP A 86 10.34 9.66 3.53
C ASP A 86 10.86 10.87 2.76
N PHE A 87 10.62 10.89 1.46
CA PHE A 87 10.81 12.08 0.63
C PHE A 87 9.46 12.80 0.46
N GLU A 88 9.48 14.13 0.52
CA GLU A 88 8.27 14.95 0.31
C GLU A 88 7.64 14.65 -1.06
N ALA A 89 6.31 14.83 -1.15
CA ALA A 89 5.60 14.65 -2.42
C ALA A 89 6.19 15.57 -3.50
N GLY A 90 6.47 15.00 -4.69
CA GLY A 90 7.18 15.68 -5.78
C GLY A 90 8.71 15.65 -5.73
N ALA A 91 9.33 15.22 -4.63
CA ALA A 91 10.79 15.02 -4.59
C ALA A 91 11.17 13.76 -5.39
N THR A 92 12.14 13.88 -6.29
CA THR A 92 12.57 12.74 -7.12
C THR A 92 13.56 11.88 -6.32
N VAL A 93 13.12 10.69 -5.89
CA VAL A 93 14.04 9.63 -5.46
C VAL A 93 14.65 9.03 -6.72
N GLY A 94 15.97 9.10 -6.85
CA GLY A 94 16.71 8.47 -7.96
C GLY A 94 16.96 6.99 -7.72
N ASP A 95 17.49 6.34 -8.75
CA ASP A 95 18.01 4.97 -8.63
C ASP A 95 19.18 4.95 -7.64
N HIS A 96 19.22 3.94 -6.77
CA HIS A 96 20.26 3.79 -5.74
C HIS A 96 20.42 2.32 -5.34
N VAL A 97 21.33 2.04 -4.39
CA VAL A 97 21.48 0.71 -3.79
C VAL A 97 20.97 0.77 -2.36
N ASP A 98 20.12 -0.17 -1.97
CA ASP A 98 19.63 -0.27 -0.60
C ASP A 98 20.78 -0.68 0.34
N ALA A 99 21.09 0.17 1.31
CA ALA A 99 22.26 -0.01 2.17
C ALA A 99 22.21 -1.27 3.06
N VAL A 100 21.00 -1.79 3.35
CA VAL A 100 20.83 -2.96 4.23
C VAL A 100 20.85 -4.26 3.42
N THR A 101 20.16 -4.31 2.29
CA THR A 101 20.01 -5.53 1.49
C THR A 101 21.03 -5.64 0.35
N GLY A 102 21.69 -4.53 -0.02
CA GLY A 102 22.58 -4.46 -1.18
C GLY A 102 21.85 -4.52 -2.53
N LEU A 103 20.51 -4.52 -2.53
CA LEU A 103 19.71 -4.62 -3.76
C LEU A 103 19.67 -3.29 -4.51
N PRO A 104 19.69 -3.31 -5.85
CA PRO A 104 19.39 -2.12 -6.65
C PRO A 104 17.94 -1.70 -6.42
N VAL A 105 17.74 -0.41 -6.18
CA VAL A 105 16.46 0.27 -6.04
C VAL A 105 16.25 1.18 -7.24
N VAL A 106 15.16 0.95 -7.96
CA VAL A 106 14.79 1.62 -9.20
C VAL A 106 13.57 2.50 -8.94
N SER A 107 13.67 3.79 -9.26
CA SER A 107 12.56 4.72 -9.13
C SER A 107 11.56 4.57 -10.26
N LEU A 108 10.27 4.47 -9.91
CA LEU A 108 9.11 4.49 -10.81
C LEU A 108 8.36 5.82 -10.76
N TYR A 109 9.05 6.90 -10.37
CA TYR A 109 8.51 8.25 -10.36
C TYR A 109 9.19 9.17 -11.38
N GLY A 110 8.55 10.30 -11.70
CA GLY A 110 9.07 11.24 -12.70
C GLY A 110 9.04 10.67 -14.11
N LYS A 111 10.23 10.56 -14.75
CA LYS A 111 10.37 10.15 -16.16
C LYS A 111 10.08 8.66 -16.39
N ARG A 112 10.35 7.81 -15.40
CA ARG A 112 10.07 6.38 -15.44
C ARG A 112 8.78 6.12 -14.66
N LYS A 113 7.75 5.55 -15.28
CA LYS A 113 6.46 5.25 -14.62
C LYS A 113 6.24 3.77 -14.34
N GLY A 114 7.09 2.90 -14.90
CA GLY A 114 7.05 1.45 -14.70
C GLY A 114 8.38 0.80 -15.09
N PRO A 115 8.56 -0.50 -14.82
CA PRO A 115 9.77 -1.22 -15.18
C PRO A 115 10.06 -1.23 -16.68
N GLU A 116 11.22 -0.71 -17.07
CA GLU A 116 11.76 -0.84 -18.43
C GLU A 116 12.16 -2.29 -18.77
N THR A 117 12.32 -2.59 -20.06
CA THR A 117 12.71 -3.93 -20.57
C THR A 117 13.95 -4.49 -19.90
N ALA A 118 15.00 -3.67 -19.77
CA ALA A 118 16.26 -4.08 -19.16
C ALA A 118 16.10 -4.57 -17.71
N HIS A 119 15.12 -4.05 -16.97
CA HIS A 119 14.81 -4.54 -15.64
C HIS A 119 14.10 -5.90 -15.72
N THR A 120 13.07 -6.01 -16.57
CA THR A 120 12.23 -7.22 -16.67
C THR A 120 12.96 -8.45 -17.23
N ASP A 121 14.00 -8.27 -18.05
CA ASP A 121 14.78 -9.39 -18.62
C ASP A 121 15.49 -10.24 -17.54
N SER A 122 15.74 -9.62 -16.38
CA SER A 122 16.38 -10.24 -15.23
C SER A 122 15.40 -10.91 -14.25
N LEU A 123 14.08 -10.86 -14.52
CA LEU A 123 13.02 -11.25 -13.60
C LEU A 123 12.12 -12.34 -14.18
N ASP A 124 11.55 -13.18 -13.32
CA ASP A 124 10.51 -14.15 -13.68
C ASP A 124 9.14 -13.77 -13.06
N ILE A 125 9.18 -12.98 -12.00
CA ILE A 125 8.01 -12.51 -11.26
C ILE A 125 8.27 -11.14 -10.64
N ILE A 126 7.24 -10.28 -10.65
CA ILE A 126 7.19 -9.06 -9.86
C ILE A 126 6.14 -9.24 -8.76
N VAL A 127 6.52 -8.97 -7.52
CA VAL A 127 5.61 -8.87 -6.37
C VAL A 127 5.24 -7.40 -6.20
N PHE A 128 3.94 -7.10 -6.17
CA PHE A 128 3.40 -5.78 -5.92
C PHE A 128 2.76 -5.75 -4.54
N ASP A 129 3.31 -4.93 -3.64
CA ASP A 129 2.87 -4.82 -2.25
C ASP A 129 2.94 -3.36 -1.79
N LEU A 130 2.00 -2.52 -2.25
CA LEU A 130 1.88 -1.11 -1.83
C LEU A 130 0.59 -0.90 -1.06
N GLN A 131 0.68 -0.25 0.10
CA GLN A 131 -0.48 0.28 0.82
C GLN A 131 -1.06 1.52 0.12
N ASP A 132 -2.20 1.35 -0.54
CA ASP A 132 -2.99 2.42 -1.16
C ASP A 132 -3.97 3.06 -0.16
N VAL A 133 -4.67 4.13 -0.57
CA VAL A 133 -5.65 4.86 0.24
C VAL A 133 -7.07 4.88 -0.34
N GLY A 134 -7.33 4.18 -1.45
CA GLY A 134 -8.67 4.00 -1.99
C GLY A 134 -9.22 5.15 -2.82
N VAL A 135 -8.32 5.98 -3.35
CA VAL A 135 -8.69 7.20 -4.06
C VAL A 135 -7.99 7.25 -5.41
N ARG A 136 -8.74 7.53 -6.48
CA ARG A 136 -8.27 7.46 -7.88
C ARG A 136 -7.02 8.29 -8.17
N PHE A 137 -6.87 9.44 -7.50
CA PHE A 137 -5.74 10.34 -7.70
C PHE A 137 -4.52 10.02 -6.81
N TYR A 138 -4.59 8.96 -6.02
CA TYR A 138 -3.42 8.41 -5.34
C TYR A 138 -2.65 7.49 -6.30
N THR A 139 -1.39 7.81 -6.55
CA THR A 139 -0.68 7.37 -7.76
C THR A 139 -0.17 5.92 -7.73
N TYR A 140 -0.35 5.18 -6.63
CA TYR A 140 0.03 3.76 -6.58
C TYR A 140 -0.83 2.89 -7.50
N LEU A 141 -2.10 3.26 -7.75
CA LEU A 141 -2.93 2.65 -8.79
C LEU A 141 -2.35 2.84 -10.20
N SER A 142 -1.82 4.02 -10.49
CA SER A 142 -1.13 4.30 -11.75
C SER A 142 0.15 3.49 -11.88
N THR A 143 0.92 3.37 -10.80
CA THR A 143 2.11 2.49 -10.75
C THR A 143 1.73 1.03 -11.03
N LEU A 144 0.67 0.51 -10.41
CA LEU A 144 0.16 -0.84 -10.69
C LEU A 144 -0.15 -1.03 -12.18
N HIS A 145 -0.83 -0.07 -12.81
CA HIS A 145 -1.14 -0.15 -14.23
C HIS A 145 0.12 -0.29 -15.11
N TYR A 146 1.14 0.53 -14.90
CA TYR A 146 2.37 0.43 -15.69
C TYR A 146 3.18 -0.83 -15.38
N VAL A 147 3.15 -1.32 -14.14
CA VAL A 147 3.74 -2.62 -13.78
C VAL A 147 3.01 -3.76 -14.50
N MET A 148 1.67 -3.71 -14.59
CA MET A 148 0.89 -4.67 -15.35
C MET A 148 1.26 -4.67 -16.84
N GLU A 149 1.44 -3.50 -17.45
CA GLU A 149 1.90 -3.41 -18.85
C GLU A 149 3.32 -3.97 -19.03
N ALA A 150 4.23 -3.67 -18.10
CA ALA A 150 5.60 -4.19 -18.13
C ALA A 150 5.63 -5.73 -18.00
N CYS A 151 4.87 -6.29 -17.03
CA CYS A 151 4.77 -7.73 -16.83
C CYS A 151 4.15 -8.43 -18.04
N SER A 152 3.08 -7.85 -18.62
CA SER A 152 2.45 -8.37 -19.84
C SER A 152 3.44 -8.39 -21.01
N ARG A 153 4.14 -7.27 -21.25
CA ARG A 153 5.11 -7.15 -22.34
C ARG A 153 6.26 -8.15 -22.21
N ALA A 154 6.75 -8.38 -20.99
CA ALA A 154 7.86 -9.30 -20.73
C ALA A 154 7.41 -10.76 -20.53
N SER A 155 6.10 -11.04 -20.56
CA SER A 155 5.54 -12.37 -20.25
C SER A 155 5.97 -12.92 -18.88
N ILE A 156 6.17 -12.05 -17.89
CA ILE A 156 6.52 -12.41 -16.51
C ILE A 156 5.28 -12.38 -15.61
N THR A 157 5.33 -13.10 -14.50
CA THR A 157 4.20 -13.14 -13.55
C THR A 157 4.12 -11.82 -12.77
N LEU A 158 2.91 -11.30 -12.56
CA LEU A 158 2.64 -10.28 -11.56
C LEU A 158 1.89 -10.91 -10.39
N LEU A 159 2.48 -10.88 -9.20
CA LEU A 159 1.83 -11.27 -7.94
C LEU A 159 1.45 -10.02 -7.15
N VAL A 160 0.16 -9.73 -7.02
CA VAL A 160 -0.33 -8.68 -6.14
C VAL A 160 -0.59 -9.28 -4.76
N LEU A 161 0.12 -8.80 -3.74
CA LEU A 161 -0.20 -9.08 -2.34
C LEU A 161 -1.23 -8.06 -1.90
N ASP A 162 -2.47 -8.52 -1.73
CA ASP A 162 -3.58 -7.61 -1.53
C ASP A 162 -3.54 -6.94 -0.15
N ARG A 163 -4.04 -5.71 -0.08
CA ARG A 163 -4.06 -4.89 1.13
C ARG A 163 -5.43 -4.23 1.30
N PRO A 164 -5.83 -3.90 2.54
CA PRO A 164 -7.07 -3.20 2.77
C PRO A 164 -7.07 -1.86 2.06
N ASN A 165 -8.19 -1.53 1.41
CA ASN A 165 -8.48 -0.17 1.01
C ASN A 165 -9.09 0.55 2.23
N VAL A 166 -8.45 1.63 2.69
CA VAL A 166 -8.86 2.39 3.89
C VAL A 166 -10.18 3.17 3.70
N ASN A 167 -10.58 3.36 2.45
CA ASN A 167 -11.75 4.12 2.00
C ASN A 167 -12.77 3.23 1.27
N ASP A 168 -12.82 1.93 1.59
CA ASP A 168 -13.71 0.94 0.97
C ASP A 168 -15.14 0.89 1.54
N TYR A 169 -15.44 1.77 2.50
CA TYR A 169 -16.76 1.90 3.14
C TYR A 169 -17.79 2.62 2.26
N THR A 170 -17.35 3.21 1.14
CA THR A 170 -18.23 3.86 0.17
C THR A 170 -17.65 3.79 -1.24
N VAL A 171 -18.48 4.07 -2.23
CA VAL A 171 -18.09 4.37 -3.61
C VAL A 171 -18.69 5.74 -3.94
N ASP A 172 -17.85 6.70 -4.33
CA ASP A 172 -18.28 8.09 -4.48
C ASP A 172 -17.48 8.87 -5.54
N GLY A 173 -18.07 9.98 -5.98
CA GLY A 173 -17.52 10.91 -6.97
C GLY A 173 -17.74 10.47 -8.43
N PRO A 174 -17.51 11.39 -9.38
CA PRO A 174 -17.73 11.12 -10.79
C PRO A 174 -16.75 10.06 -11.32
N VAL A 175 -17.27 9.16 -12.15
CA VAL A 175 -16.44 8.30 -13.00
C VAL A 175 -15.57 9.17 -13.89
N MET A 176 -14.29 8.83 -14.00
CA MET A 176 -13.34 9.63 -14.77
C MET A 176 -13.67 9.58 -16.27
N ASP A 177 -13.81 10.75 -16.89
CA ASP A 177 -13.76 10.85 -18.35
C ASP A 177 -12.31 10.63 -18.80
N THR A 178 -12.11 9.57 -19.60
CA THR A 178 -10.79 9.18 -20.12
C THR A 178 -10.15 10.22 -21.04
N ALA A 179 -10.89 11.24 -21.50
CA ALA A 179 -10.32 12.40 -22.16
C ALA A 179 -9.31 13.17 -21.26
N TYR A 180 -9.46 13.09 -19.94
CA TYR A 180 -8.56 13.73 -18.96
C TYR A 180 -7.53 12.76 -18.34
N LYS A 181 -7.26 11.62 -19.01
CA LYS A 181 -6.33 10.60 -18.52
C LYS A 181 -4.95 11.19 -18.21
N SER A 182 -4.45 10.95 -17.00
CA SER A 182 -3.12 11.38 -16.55
C SER A 182 -2.56 10.42 -15.49
N PHE A 183 -1.38 10.71 -14.92
CA PHE A 183 -0.79 9.88 -13.87
C PHE A 183 -1.59 9.91 -12.55
N VAL A 184 -2.47 10.90 -12.35
CA VAL A 184 -3.38 11.00 -11.19
C VAL A 184 -4.81 10.53 -11.54
N GLY A 185 -4.96 9.78 -12.62
CA GLY A 185 -6.25 9.24 -13.04
C GLY A 185 -6.12 8.50 -14.37
N MET A 186 -6.06 7.17 -14.31
CA MET A 186 -5.77 6.32 -15.48
C MET A 186 -6.97 5.53 -16.00
N HIS A 187 -7.98 5.29 -15.16
CA HIS A 187 -9.07 4.35 -15.41
C HIS A 187 -10.43 5.03 -15.24
N PRO A 188 -11.48 4.60 -15.98
CA PRO A 188 -12.83 5.11 -15.84
C PRO A 188 -13.49 4.54 -14.57
N ILE A 189 -12.98 4.95 -13.41
CA ILE A 189 -13.49 4.59 -12.08
C ILE A 189 -13.89 5.87 -11.31
N PRO A 190 -14.79 5.75 -10.31
CA PRO A 190 -15.13 6.85 -9.39
C PRO A 190 -13.91 7.37 -8.63
N VAL A 191 -14.08 8.49 -7.92
CA VAL A 191 -13.02 9.09 -7.09
C VAL A 191 -12.65 8.15 -5.95
N MET A 192 -13.64 7.75 -5.17
CA MET A 192 -13.53 6.66 -4.19
C MET A 192 -14.06 5.40 -4.84
N HIS A 193 -13.17 4.50 -5.22
CA HIS A 193 -13.54 3.34 -6.05
C HIS A 193 -14.00 2.12 -5.25
N GLY A 194 -13.82 2.10 -3.92
CA GLY A 194 -14.30 1.04 -3.04
C GLY A 194 -13.61 -0.32 -3.17
N MET A 195 -12.61 -0.46 -4.05
CA MET A 195 -11.92 -1.71 -4.40
C MET A 195 -10.51 -1.80 -3.81
N THR A 196 -10.04 -3.01 -3.50
CA THR A 196 -8.63 -3.26 -3.16
C THR A 196 -7.74 -3.20 -4.41
N MET A 197 -6.42 -3.13 -4.23
CA MET A 197 -5.47 -3.16 -5.35
C MET A 197 -5.52 -4.50 -6.10
N GLY A 198 -5.75 -5.62 -5.41
CA GLY A 198 -5.95 -6.92 -6.05
C GLY A 198 -7.23 -6.99 -6.87
N GLU A 199 -8.31 -6.36 -6.42
CA GLU A 199 -9.58 -6.24 -7.15
C GLU A 199 -9.42 -5.34 -8.39
N LEU A 200 -8.76 -4.19 -8.23
CA LEU A 200 -8.45 -3.27 -9.33
C LEU A 200 -7.55 -3.91 -10.37
N ALA A 201 -6.52 -4.68 -9.97
CA ALA A 201 -5.67 -5.41 -10.91
C ALA A 201 -6.49 -6.38 -11.79
N LYS A 202 -7.47 -7.08 -11.19
CA LYS A 202 -8.37 -7.96 -11.93
C LYS A 202 -9.29 -7.18 -12.86
N MET A 203 -9.84 -6.05 -12.40
CA MET A 203 -10.70 -5.19 -13.22
C MET A 203 -9.94 -4.60 -14.41
N ILE A 204 -8.75 -4.02 -14.18
CA ILE A 204 -7.87 -3.50 -15.23
C ILE A 204 -7.55 -4.58 -16.26
N LYS A 205 -7.33 -5.83 -15.81
CA LYS A 205 -7.10 -6.96 -16.71
C LYS A 205 -8.36 -7.34 -17.49
N GLY A 206 -9.49 -7.51 -16.82
CA GLY A 206 -10.74 -8.00 -17.42
C GLY A 206 -11.35 -7.01 -18.41
N GLU A 207 -11.26 -5.72 -18.12
CA GLU A 207 -11.75 -4.63 -18.96
C GLU A 207 -10.78 -4.22 -20.08
N GLY A 208 -9.61 -4.87 -20.16
CA GLY A 208 -8.64 -4.59 -21.21
C GLY A 208 -7.94 -3.22 -21.09
N TRP A 209 -7.98 -2.57 -19.92
CA TRP A 209 -7.54 -1.19 -19.77
C TRP A 209 -6.03 -0.98 -19.86
N ALA A 210 -5.24 -1.98 -19.44
CA ALA A 210 -3.78 -1.98 -19.60
C ALA A 210 -3.39 -2.64 -20.93
N LYS A 211 -2.38 -2.08 -21.62
CA LYS A 211 -1.88 -2.64 -22.88
C LYS A 211 -1.40 -4.08 -22.68
N GLY A 212 -1.91 -4.99 -23.50
CA GLY A 212 -1.57 -6.42 -23.43
C GLY A 212 -2.13 -7.14 -22.20
N SER A 213 -3.06 -6.55 -21.44
CA SER A 213 -3.72 -7.14 -20.27
C SER A 213 -4.18 -8.59 -20.45
N ASN A 214 -4.66 -8.97 -21.64
CA ASN A 214 -5.07 -10.34 -21.97
C ASN A 214 -3.93 -11.37 -21.78
N ASN A 215 -2.68 -10.97 -22.03
CA ASN A 215 -1.49 -11.83 -21.90
C ASN A 215 -0.86 -11.78 -20.50
N LEU A 216 -1.35 -10.90 -19.61
CA LEU A 216 -0.79 -10.75 -18.27
C LEU A 216 -1.04 -12.00 -17.43
N ASN A 217 0.03 -12.66 -16.98
CA ASN A 217 -0.06 -13.67 -15.94
C ASN A 217 -0.20 -12.99 -14.56
N LEU A 218 -1.45 -12.67 -14.21
CA LEU A 218 -1.81 -12.01 -12.95
C LEU A 218 -2.20 -13.04 -11.88
N GLN A 219 -1.54 -12.96 -10.73
CA GLN A 219 -1.91 -13.66 -9.50
C GLN A 219 -2.23 -12.63 -8.42
N VAL A 220 -3.25 -12.90 -7.62
CA VAL A 220 -3.63 -12.06 -6.47
C VAL A 220 -3.65 -12.94 -5.24
N TRP A 221 -2.76 -12.66 -4.28
CA TRP A 221 -2.79 -13.30 -2.97
C TRP A 221 -3.74 -12.51 -2.07
N LYS A 222 -4.87 -13.13 -1.73
CA LYS A 222 -5.93 -12.46 -0.96
C LYS A 222 -5.52 -12.30 0.49
N MET A 223 -6.05 -11.25 1.10
CA MET A 223 -6.03 -11.06 2.55
C MET A 223 -6.82 -12.15 3.26
N VAL A 224 -6.44 -12.44 4.52
CA VAL A 224 -7.19 -13.32 5.42
C VAL A 224 -7.94 -12.44 6.42
N ASN A 225 -9.21 -12.79 6.70
CA ASN A 225 -10.09 -12.06 7.64
C ASN A 225 -10.34 -10.58 7.31
N TYR A 226 -10.16 -10.18 6.06
CA TYR A 226 -10.54 -8.85 5.58
C TYR A 226 -12.07 -8.73 5.46
N GLN A 227 -12.61 -7.63 5.98
CA GLN A 227 -14.02 -7.27 5.88
C GLN A 227 -14.10 -5.88 5.28
N ARG A 228 -14.90 -5.75 4.20
CA ARG A 228 -15.09 -4.47 3.51
C ARG A 228 -15.86 -3.49 4.40
N GLY A 229 -15.52 -2.22 4.31
CA GLY A 229 -16.21 -1.12 4.98
C GLY A 229 -15.79 -0.87 6.42
N LEU A 230 -14.76 -1.58 6.89
CA LEU A 230 -14.09 -1.24 8.13
C LEU A 230 -13.13 -0.08 7.88
N ARG A 231 -13.29 1.03 8.61
CA ARG A 231 -12.29 2.10 8.67
C ARG A 231 -11.04 1.56 9.37
N LEU A 232 -10.01 1.23 8.58
CA LEU A 232 -8.75 0.68 9.07
C LEU A 232 -7.64 1.72 8.91
N GLN A 233 -6.87 1.95 9.98
CA GLN A 233 -5.66 2.75 9.92
C GLN A 233 -4.46 1.85 9.59
N PRO A 234 -3.69 2.12 8.52
CA PRO A 234 -2.45 1.42 8.26
C PRO A 234 -1.45 1.63 9.41
N PRO A 235 -0.67 0.61 9.81
CA PRO A 235 0.32 0.73 10.88
C PRO A 235 1.49 1.66 10.51
N VAL A 236 1.73 1.85 9.21
CA VAL A 236 2.73 2.77 8.67
C VAL A 236 2.02 3.75 7.73
N PRO A 237 2.15 5.07 7.96
CA PRO A 237 1.54 6.08 7.10
C PRO A 237 1.86 5.86 5.61
N PRO A 238 0.87 5.86 4.70
CA PRO A 238 1.11 5.58 3.29
C PRO A 238 1.89 6.70 2.58
N SER A 239 1.81 7.94 3.08
CA SER A 239 2.61 9.07 2.61
C SER A 239 3.04 9.99 3.78
N PRO A 240 4.03 10.87 3.59
CA PRO A 240 4.46 11.83 4.61
C PRO A 240 3.38 12.80 5.06
N ASN A 241 2.33 13.01 4.26
CA ASN A 241 1.26 13.97 4.52
C ASN A 241 -0.10 13.29 4.84
N LEU A 242 -0.17 11.95 4.84
CA LEU A 242 -1.36 11.18 5.26
C LEU A 242 -1.02 10.39 6.53
N ARG A 243 -0.91 11.12 7.65
CA ARG A 243 -0.26 10.63 8.88
C ARG A 243 -1.22 9.91 9.83
N ASP A 244 -2.49 10.28 9.83
CA ASP A 244 -3.49 9.78 10.76
C ASP A 244 -4.81 9.44 10.06
N SER A 245 -5.77 8.91 10.82
CA SER A 245 -7.07 8.49 10.30
C SER A 245 -7.91 9.65 9.77
N ILE A 246 -7.79 10.85 10.34
CA ILE A 246 -8.56 12.03 9.90
C ILE A 246 -8.05 12.46 8.53
N ALA A 247 -6.73 12.58 8.37
CA ALA A 247 -6.12 12.91 7.09
C ALA A 247 -6.50 11.90 5.99
N LEU A 248 -6.52 10.60 6.32
CA LEU A 248 -6.94 9.54 5.38
C LEU A 248 -8.42 9.64 4.99
N GLU A 249 -9.29 9.97 5.94
CA GLU A 249 -10.73 10.13 5.71
C GLU A 249 -11.05 11.40 4.92
N TRP A 250 -10.30 12.49 5.12
CA TRP A 250 -10.54 13.78 4.48
C TRP A 250 -9.78 13.95 3.16
N TYR A 251 -8.77 13.13 2.90
CA TYR A 251 -8.00 13.16 1.64
C TYR A 251 -8.88 13.10 0.37
N PRO A 252 -9.90 12.23 0.25
CA PRO A 252 -10.79 12.21 -0.92
C PRO A 252 -11.50 13.55 -1.18
N THR A 253 -11.71 14.36 -0.14
CA THR A 253 -12.40 15.65 -0.21
C THR A 253 -11.42 16.81 -0.40
N LEU A 254 -10.39 16.88 0.44
CA LEU A 254 -9.49 18.03 0.49
C LEU A 254 -8.48 18.04 -0.66
N CYS A 255 -8.12 16.89 -1.22
CA CYS A 255 -7.13 16.83 -2.29
C CYS A 255 -7.57 17.54 -3.58
N PHE A 256 -8.87 17.77 -3.79
CA PHE A 256 -9.36 18.59 -4.90
C PHE A 256 -8.83 20.02 -4.86
N PHE A 257 -8.55 20.56 -3.67
CA PHE A 257 -7.99 21.90 -3.51
C PHE A 257 -6.53 22.00 -3.95
N GLU A 258 -5.83 20.88 -4.21
CA GLU A 258 -4.49 20.94 -4.82
C GLU A 258 -4.52 21.48 -6.26
N GLY A 259 -5.70 21.47 -6.91
CA GLY A 259 -5.93 22.16 -8.18
C GLY A 259 -6.26 23.66 -8.05
N CYS A 260 -6.35 24.16 -6.81
CA CYS A 260 -6.70 25.54 -6.48
C CYS A 260 -5.51 26.21 -5.75
N PRO A 261 -5.45 27.55 -5.72
CA PRO A 261 -4.41 28.23 -4.96
C PRO A 261 -4.79 28.31 -3.46
N VAL A 262 -5.16 27.17 -2.86
CA VAL A 262 -5.55 27.02 -1.44
C VAL A 262 -4.64 25.98 -0.81
N SER A 263 -4.13 26.25 0.38
CA SER A 263 -3.35 25.26 1.14
C SER A 263 -4.27 24.20 1.73
N VAL A 264 -3.85 22.93 1.61
CA VAL A 264 -4.47 21.78 2.29
C VAL A 264 -3.69 21.37 3.55
N GLY A 265 -2.93 22.29 4.13
CA GLY A 265 -2.18 22.07 5.37
C GLY A 265 -0.81 21.39 5.23
N ARG A 266 -0.32 21.16 4.00
CA ARG A 266 1.07 20.73 3.79
C ARG A 266 2.05 21.75 4.40
N GLY A 267 3.13 21.25 5.00
CA GLY A 267 4.09 22.08 5.74
C GLY A 267 3.67 22.44 7.18
N THR A 268 2.51 21.95 7.64
CA THR A 268 2.03 22.11 9.02
C THR A 268 2.06 20.78 9.79
N SER A 269 1.63 20.78 11.06
CA SER A 269 1.42 19.56 11.84
C SER A 269 0.24 18.71 11.35
N SER A 270 -0.66 19.29 10.56
CA SER A 270 -1.98 18.73 10.29
C SER A 270 -2.33 18.78 8.78
N PRO A 271 -1.52 18.15 7.91
CA PRO A 271 -1.82 18.08 6.48
C PRO A 271 -3.10 17.27 6.21
N PHE A 272 -3.89 17.70 5.24
CA PHE A 272 -5.19 17.13 4.88
C PHE A 272 -6.20 17.05 6.03
N THR A 273 -6.08 17.93 7.02
CA THR A 273 -7.12 18.14 8.04
C THR A 273 -7.53 19.61 8.15
N LEU A 274 -7.10 20.46 7.21
CA LEU A 274 -7.41 21.88 7.22
C LEU A 274 -7.22 22.48 5.83
N ILE A 275 -7.94 23.57 5.58
CA ILE A 275 -7.81 24.38 4.36
C ILE A 275 -7.64 25.85 4.72
N GLY A 276 -6.84 26.57 3.92
CA GLY A 276 -6.68 28.00 4.13
C GLY A 276 -5.87 28.69 3.03
N SER A 277 -6.01 30.02 2.97
CA SER A 277 -5.27 30.86 2.05
C SER A 277 -5.08 32.27 2.65
N PRO A 278 -4.02 33.03 2.31
CA PRO A 278 -3.79 34.38 2.84
C PRO A 278 -4.93 35.40 2.60
N TRP A 279 -5.82 35.14 1.64
CA TRP A 279 -6.99 36.00 1.37
C TRP A 279 -8.29 35.52 2.04
N MET A 280 -8.27 34.40 2.77
CA MET A 280 -9.40 33.95 3.58
C MET A 280 -9.34 34.60 4.96
N GLY A 281 -10.47 35.08 5.49
CA GLY A 281 -10.54 35.56 6.85
C GLY A 281 -10.44 34.40 7.86
N ILE A 282 -10.10 34.70 9.12
CA ILE A 282 -10.07 33.69 10.22
C ILE A 282 -11.43 32.98 10.40
N LYS A 283 -12.53 33.63 10.02
CA LYS A 283 -13.88 33.03 10.08
C LYS A 283 -14.18 32.09 8.88
N ASP A 284 -13.33 32.13 7.85
CA ASP A 284 -13.49 31.36 6.61
C ASP A 284 -12.59 30.12 6.59
N THR A 285 -11.75 29.91 7.62
CA THR A 285 -10.92 28.71 7.80
C THR A 285 -11.63 27.71 8.72
N CYS A 286 -11.88 26.49 8.23
CA CYS A 286 -12.39 25.39 9.04
C CYS A 286 -11.23 24.60 9.67
N PHE A 287 -11.34 24.35 10.98
CA PHE A 287 -10.47 23.48 11.79
C PHE A 287 -11.08 22.10 11.94
#